data_AF-A0A2W5PPL0-F1
#
_entry.id   AF-A0A2W5PPL0-F1
#
_cell.length_a   1.000
_cell.length_b   1.000
_cell.length_c   1.000
_cell.angle_alpha   90.00
_cell.angle_beta   90.00
_cell.angle_gamma   90.00
#
_symmetry.space_group_name_H-M   'P 1'
#
loop_
_entity.id
_entity.type
_entity.pdbx_description
1 polymer ?
#
loop_
_entity_poly.entity_id
_entity_poly.type
_entity_poly.pdbx_seq_one_letter_code
_entity_poly.pdbx_strand_id
1 'polypeptide(L)' 'YRLVFDVAGYFKARGVALPQPNFLNRVALDFGVAHTDQHYHVPLLVSPWSYSTYRGS' A
#
# COMPACT_ATOMS: atom_id res chain seq x y z
N TYR A 1 11.73 -5.07 -6.81
CA TYR A 1 11.31 -3.65 -6.68
C TYR A 1 10.48 -3.48 -5.42
N ARG A 2 10.38 -2.25 -4.90
CA ARG A 2 9.56 -1.93 -3.73
C ARG A 2 8.76 -0.66 -3.95
N LEU A 3 7.47 -0.71 -3.69
CA LEU A 3 6.63 0.48 -3.48
C LEU A 3 6.45 0.70 -1.98
N VAL A 4 6.46 1.96 -1.53
CA VAL A 4 6.21 2.34 -0.13
C VAL A 4 5.14 3.41 -0.11
N PHE A 5 4.03 3.11 0.57
CA PHE A 5 2.88 4.01 0.69
C PHE A 5 2.81 4.59 2.10
N ASP A 6 2.65 5.91 2.22
CA ASP A 6 2.41 6.60 3.50
C ASP A 6 0.91 6.55 3.87
N VAL A 7 0.51 5.45 4.51
CA VAL A 7 -0.88 5.17 4.89
C VAL A 7 -1.33 6.06 6.06
N ALA A 8 -0.45 6.29 7.03
CA ALA A 8 -0.71 7.20 8.14
C ALA A 8 -0.95 8.63 7.64
N GLY A 9 -0.04 9.15 6.80
CA GLY A 9 -0.17 10.49 6.23
C GLY A 9 -1.46 10.63 5.42
N TYR A 10 -1.79 9.65 4.58
CA TYR A 10 -3.02 9.65 3.79
C TYR A 10 -4.28 9.74 4.66
N PHE A 11 -4.44 8.85 5.64
CA PHE A 11 -5.65 8.83 6.48
C PHE A 11 -5.72 10.02 7.44
N LYS A 12 -4.58 10.49 7.96
CA LYS A 12 -4.51 11.72 8.76
C LYS A 12 -4.97 12.93 7.95
N ALA A 13 -4.52 13.08 6.70
CA ALA A 13 -4.93 14.17 5.82
C ALA A 13 -6.42 14.13 5.47
N ARG A 14 -7.05 12.95 5.55
CA ARG A 14 -8.49 12.75 5.37
C ARG A 14 -9.31 12.95 6.66
N GLY A 15 -8.68 13.31 7.78
CA GLY A 15 -9.37 13.52 9.06
C GLY A 15 -9.84 12.24 9.73
N VAL A 16 -9.31 11.07 9.36
CA VAL A 16 -9.66 9.82 10.02
C VAL A 16 -9.03 9.79 11.41
N ALA A 17 -9.84 9.53 12.43
CA ALA A 17 -9.36 9.30 13.79
C ALA A 17 -8.64 7.94 13.84
N LEU A 18 -7.34 7.97 14.10
CA LEU A 18 -6.49 6.78 14.18
C LEU A 18 -6.05 6.53 15.62
N PRO A 19 -5.98 5.26 16.07
CA PRO A 19 -5.41 4.93 17.36
C PRO A 19 -3.92 5.31 17.41
N GLN A 20 -3.37 5.55 18.59
CA GLN A 20 -1.93 5.72 18.79
C GLN A 20 -1.36 4.57 19.61
N PRO A 21 -0.40 3.79 19.07
CA PRO A 21 0.17 3.90 17.72
C PRO A 21 -0.82 3.49 16.61
N ASN A 22 -0.68 4.09 15.41
CA ASN A 22 -1.45 3.65 14.24
C ASN A 22 -1.12 2.19 13.94
N PHE A 23 -2.13 1.37 13.64
CA PHE A 23 -1.91 -0.02 13.26
C PHE A 23 -1.11 -0.15 11.95
N LEU A 24 -1.48 0.64 10.93
CA LEU A 24 -0.70 0.78 9.69
C LEU A 24 -0.13 2.20 9.57
N ASN A 25 1.20 2.28 9.52
CA ASN A 25 1.92 3.53 9.26
C ASN A 25 2.36 3.66 7.80
N ARG A 26 3.20 2.73 7.36
CA ARG A 26 3.62 2.59 5.97
C ARG A 26 3.37 1.17 5.52
N VAL A 27 2.92 1.01 4.28
CA VAL A 27 2.80 -0.30 3.65
C VAL A 27 3.87 -0.41 2.57
N ALA A 28 4.74 -1.41 2.70
CA ALA A 28 5.75 -1.73 1.71
C ALA A 28 5.31 -2.96 0.93
N LEU A 29 5.27 -2.85 -0.40
CA LEU A 29 4.98 -3.95 -1.30
C LEU A 29 6.25 -4.31 -2.06
N ASP A 30 6.82 -5.48 -1.73
CA ASP A 30 7.94 -6.08 -2.45
C ASP A 30 7.43 -6.97 -3.57
N PHE A 31 7.93 -6.77 -4.78
CA PHE A 31 7.55 -7.58 -5.94
C PHE A 31 8.66 -7.68 -6.99
N GLY A 32 8.60 -8.74 -7.79
CA GLY A 32 9.51 -8.98 -8.91
C GLY A 32 8.91 -8.51 -10.24
N VAL A 33 9.78 -8.05 -11.14
CA VAL A 33 9.46 -7.85 -12.56
C VAL A 33 10.37 -8.82 -13.32
N ALA A 34 9.79 -9.88 -13.86
CA ALA A 34 10.52 -10.94 -14.55
C ALA A 34 10.61 -10.68 -16.06
N HIS A 35 9.62 -10.00 -16.63
CA HIS A 35 9.51 -9.72 -18.06
C HIS A 35 9.33 -8.22 -18.28
N THR A 36 10.32 -7.53 -18.84
CA THR A 36 10.32 -6.07 -18.97
C THR A 36 9.38 -5.54 -20.05
N ASP A 37 8.87 -6.42 -20.91
CA ASP A 37 7.94 -6.14 -22.00
C ASP A 37 6.45 -6.27 -21.59
N GLN A 38 6.16 -6.78 -20.38
CA GLN A 38 4.80 -6.91 -19.87
C GLN A 38 4.38 -5.72 -19.00
N HIS A 39 3.08 -5.46 -18.96
CA HIS A 39 2.49 -4.52 -17.99
C HIS A 39 2.34 -5.21 -16.62
N TYR A 40 2.77 -4.52 -15.56
CA TYR A 40 2.63 -4.98 -14.18
C TYR A 40 1.71 -4.05 -13.41
N HIS A 41 0.48 -4.48 -13.15
CA HIS A 41 -0.45 -3.79 -12.27
C HIS A 41 -0.34 -4.35 -10.85
N VAL A 42 0.10 -3.53 -9.89
CA VAL A 42 0.27 -3.91 -8.47
C VAL A 42 -0.57 -2.97 -7.60
N PRO A 43 -1.89 -3.19 -7.51
CA PRO A 43 -2.79 -2.32 -6.75
C PRO A 43 -2.68 -2.51 -5.24
N LEU A 44 -2.95 -1.44 -4.49
CA LEU A 44 -3.12 -1.45 -3.04
C LEU A 44 -4.59 -1.15 -2.69
N LEU A 45 -5.27 -2.09 -2.04
CA LEU A 45 -6.52 -1.82 -1.31
C LEU A 45 -6.17 -1.68 0.17
N VAL A 46 -6.55 -0.57 0.79
CA VAL A 46 -6.11 -0.25 2.15
C VAL A 46 -7.18 0.43 2.99
N SER A 47 -7.31 -0.03 4.22
CA SER A 47 -7.98 0.66 5.33
C SER A 47 -6.93 1.01 6.40
N PRO A 48 -7.27 1.76 7.46
CA PRO A 48 -6.34 1.95 8.58
C PRO A 48 -5.89 0.67 9.30
N TRP A 49 -6.59 -0.46 9.11
CA TRP A 49 -6.39 -1.69 9.88
C TRP A 49 -6.00 -2.91 9.04
N SER A 50 -6.10 -2.82 7.72
CA SER A 50 -5.83 -3.93 6.82
C SER A 50 -5.45 -3.42 5.45
N TYR A 51 -4.71 -4.24 4.72
CA TYR A 51 -4.47 -3.99 3.31
C TYR A 51 -4.38 -5.31 2.56
N SER A 52 -4.59 -5.24 1.25
CA SER A 52 -4.33 -6.34 0.33
C SER A 52 -3.70 -5.80 -0.95
N THR A 53 -2.99 -6.69 -1.64
CA THR A 53 -2.39 -6.46 -2.94
C THR A 53 -2.47 -7.75 -3.75
N TYR A 54 -2.36 -7.64 -5.07
CA TYR A 54 -2.25 -8.79 -5.98
C TYR A 54 -1.50 -8.37 -7.25
N ARG A 55 -1.19 -9.32 -8.14
CA ARG A 55 -0.73 -9.01 -9.52
C ARG A 55 -1.96 -8.96 -10.43
N GLY A 56 -2.31 -7.77 -10.91
CA GLY A 56 -3.34 -7.58 -11.93
C GLY A 56 -2.82 -7.81 -13.35
N SER A 57 -3.75 -7.83 -14.31
CA SER A 57 -3.49 -7.86 -15.76
C SER A 57 -3.17 -6.49 -16.32
#